data_AF-A0A7V6W2I9-F1
#
_entry.id   AF-A0A7V6W2I9-F1
#
_cell.length_a   1.000
_cell.length_b   1.000
_cell.length_c   1.000
_cell.angle_alpha   90.00
_cell.angle_beta   90.00
_cell.angle_gamma   90.00
#
_symmetry.space_group_name_H-M   'P 1'
#
loop_
_entity.id
_entity.type
_entity.pdbx_description
1 polymer ?
#
loop_
_entity_poly.entity_id
_entity_poly.type
_entity_poly.pdbx_seq_one_letter_code
_entity_poly.pdbx_strand_id
1 'polypeptide(L)'
;MDLGNKILNLRKTNGYSQEELADKLSVTRQTISKWELNETSPDIKQAMELSKIFKVSLDELTNNDIKDILTEKISNTERLAGLTMKIIKAFTIIIIIFILIFGVYKIITGSTYAWFIGAKYDLKCTLDDKEYHYIIEYGDDNIQEKQNPYIEIYPKYKIKKLERQNDSSYLGGLIDISKYIYFDDFIEAVFGYFEQNNGTCDLSGI
;
A
#
# COMPACT_ATOMS: atom_id res chain seq x y z
N MET A 1 36.31 10.68 34.17
CA MET A 1 37.57 10.80 34.95
C MET A 1 37.53 12.15 35.64
N ASP A 2 37.81 12.25 36.95
CA ASP A 2 37.60 13.51 37.69
C ASP A 2 38.66 14.58 37.40
N LEU A 3 38.30 15.86 37.57
CA LEU A 3 39.12 17.03 37.23
C LEU A 3 40.48 17.04 37.94
N GLY A 4 40.54 16.73 39.23
CA GLY A 4 41.81 16.67 39.97
C GLY A 4 42.75 15.58 39.48
N ASN A 5 42.20 14.40 39.13
CA ASN A 5 42.97 13.32 38.51
C ASN A 5 43.48 13.74 37.11
N LYS A 6 42.71 14.54 36.38
CA LYS A 6 43.14 15.08 35.09
C LYS A 6 44.29 16.08 35.26
N ILE A 7 44.18 17.02 36.21
CA ILE A 7 45.24 17.97 36.54
C ILE A 7 46.51 17.25 36.96
N LEU A 8 46.41 16.25 37.84
CA LEU A 8 47.53 15.41 38.28
C LEU A 8 48.24 14.73 37.10
N ASN A 9 47.47 14.13 36.19
CA ASN A 9 48.01 13.45 35.03
C ASN A 9 48.66 14.42 34.03
N LEU A 10 48.02 15.55 33.76
CA LEU A 10 48.58 16.59 32.87
C LEU A 10 49.86 17.18 33.46
N ARG A 11 49.90 17.44 34.77
CA ARG A 11 51.12 17.91 35.45
C ARG A 11 52.26 16.90 35.30
N LYS A 12 52.02 15.63 35.60
CA LYS A 12 53.04 14.57 35.51
C LYS A 12 53.53 14.34 34.08
N THR A 13 52.62 14.33 33.11
CA THR A 13 52.98 14.13 31.69
C THR A 13 53.76 15.31 31.11
N ASN A 14 53.56 16.52 31.62
CA ASN A 14 54.37 17.69 31.28
C ASN A 14 55.65 17.82 32.14
N GLY A 15 55.92 16.87 33.03
CA GLY A 15 57.14 16.81 33.84
C GLY A 15 57.22 17.86 34.97
N TYR A 16 56.12 18.51 35.33
CA TYR A 16 56.12 19.51 36.39
C TYR A 16 55.98 18.88 37.78
N SER A 17 56.72 19.41 38.75
CA SER A 17 56.42 19.25 40.17
C SER A 17 55.20 20.09 40.57
N GLN A 18 54.60 19.80 41.73
CA GLN A 18 53.49 20.62 42.24
C GLN A 18 53.92 22.07 42.51
N GLU A 19 55.18 22.28 42.92
CA GLU A 19 55.75 23.61 43.15
C GLU A 19 55.86 24.39 41.83
N GLU A 20 56.43 23.77 40.79
CA GLU A 20 56.59 24.42 39.47
C GLU A 20 55.26 24.77 38.81
N LEU A 21 54.23 23.93 39.00
CA LEU A 21 52.89 24.24 38.50
C LEU A 21 52.25 25.39 39.31
N ALA A 22 52.48 25.41 40.63
CA ALA A 22 51.98 26.46 41.51
C ALA A 22 52.59 27.82 41.16
N ASP A 23 53.90 27.86 40.91
CA ASP A 23 54.62 29.06 40.48
C ASP A 23 54.07 29.60 39.15
N LYS A 24 53.80 28.73 38.18
CA LYS A 24 53.22 29.11 36.88
C LYS A 24 51.82 29.71 36.98
N LEU A 25 51.06 29.29 37.99
CA LEU A 25 49.67 29.72 38.24
C LEU A 25 49.58 30.81 39.31
N SER A 26 50.70 31.25 39.87
CA SER A 26 50.74 32.21 40.99
C SER A 26 49.85 31.77 42.17
N VAL A 27 49.84 30.47 42.48
CA VAL A 27 49.14 29.88 43.63
C VAL A 27 50.12 29.17 44.54
N THR A 28 49.67 28.68 45.69
CA THR A 28 50.51 27.87 46.58
C THR A 28 50.58 26.42 46.11
N ARG A 29 51.68 25.72 46.40
CA ARG A 29 51.76 24.26 46.20
C ARG A 29 50.62 23.49 46.87
N GLN A 30 50.19 23.95 48.04
CA GLN A 30 49.06 23.36 48.79
C GLN A 30 47.76 23.44 47.99
N THR A 31 47.52 24.55 47.27
CA THR A 31 46.38 24.71 46.37
C THR A 31 46.39 23.66 45.27
N ILE A 32 47.53 23.44 44.61
CA ILE A 32 47.68 22.39 43.59
C ILE A 32 47.40 21.01 44.19
N SER A 33 47.94 20.71 45.37
CA SER A 33 47.70 19.42 46.04
C SER A 33 46.21 19.20 46.34
N LYS A 34 45.50 20.23 46.80
CA LYS A 34 44.05 20.13 47.07
C LYS A 34 43.23 19.95 45.80
N TRP A 35 43.63 20.56 44.69
CA TRP A 35 42.98 20.32 43.40
C TRP A 35 43.23 18.88 42.92
N GLU A 36 44.46 18.38 43.02
CA GLU A 36 44.81 17.01 42.62
C GLU A 36 44.10 15.94 43.47
N LEU A 37 43.77 16.26 44.73
CA LEU A 37 43.01 15.41 45.65
C LEU A 37 41.48 15.61 45.57
N ASN A 38 41.00 16.48 44.68
CA ASN A 38 39.59 16.88 44.56
C ASN A 38 38.97 17.48 45.84
N GLU A 39 39.79 17.98 46.77
CA GLU A 39 39.31 18.66 47.98
C GLU A 39 38.75 20.05 47.68
N THR A 40 39.30 20.70 46.65
CA THR A 40 38.85 21.98 46.11
C THR A 40 39.00 21.95 44.59
N SER A 41 38.46 22.94 43.88
CA SER A 41 38.58 23.04 42.42
C SER A 41 39.14 24.40 42.01
N PRO A 42 39.85 24.48 40.88
CA PRO A 42 40.27 25.76 40.31
C PRO A 42 39.05 26.58 39.90
N ASP A 43 39.12 27.90 40.08
CA ASP A 43 38.12 28.80 39.51
C ASP A 43 38.23 28.88 37.99
N ILE A 44 37.31 29.60 37.34
CA ILE A 44 37.26 29.70 35.87
C ILE A 44 38.57 30.29 35.30
N LYS A 45 39.17 31.29 35.96
CA LYS A 45 40.41 31.91 35.48
C LYS A 45 41.58 30.94 35.60
N GLN A 46 41.68 30.25 36.74
CA GLN A 46 42.70 29.23 37.00
C GLN A 46 42.54 28.04 36.04
N ALA A 47 41.32 27.62 35.74
CA ALA A 47 41.04 26.58 34.75
C ALA A 47 41.45 27.02 33.32
N MET A 48 41.23 28.28 32.96
CA MET A 48 41.71 28.86 31.70
C MET A 48 43.23 28.97 31.62
N GLU A 49 43.93 29.20 32.73
CA GLU A 49 45.39 29.19 32.77
C GLU A 49 45.95 27.77 32.70
N LEU A 50 45.36 26.83 33.43
CA LEU A 50 45.69 25.41 33.35
C LEU A 50 45.55 24.89 31.91
N SER A 51 44.48 25.24 31.21
CA SER A 51 44.27 24.83 29.82
C SER A 51 45.36 25.38 28.89
N LYS A 52 45.80 26.63 29.10
CA LYS A 52 46.93 27.23 28.37
C LYS A 52 48.27 26.58 28.70
N ILE A 53 48.56 26.31 29.98
CA ILE A 53 49.81 25.68 30.43
C ILE A 53 49.93 24.27 29.85
N PHE A 54 48.86 23.49 29.91
CA PHE A 54 48.85 22.11 29.43
C PHE A 54 48.53 21.97 27.94
N LYS A 55 48.22 23.08 27.25
CA LYS A 55 47.85 23.13 25.82
C LYS A 55 46.68 22.20 25.47
N VAL A 56 45.69 22.14 26.35
CA VAL A 56 44.43 21.40 26.16
C VAL A 56 43.27 22.38 26.07
N SER A 57 42.15 21.97 25.48
CA SER A 57 40.92 22.78 25.54
C SER A 57 40.34 22.78 26.96
N LEU A 58 39.54 23.80 27.30
CA LEU A 58 38.86 23.83 28.60
C LEU A 58 37.91 22.63 28.74
N ASP A 59 37.23 22.23 27.67
CA ASP A 59 36.36 21.04 27.62
C ASP A 59 37.13 19.74 27.91
N GLU A 60 38.37 19.64 27.43
CA GLU A 60 39.24 18.50 27.66
C GLU A 60 39.80 18.49 29.10
N LEU A 61 40.05 19.67 29.68
CA LEU A 61 40.46 19.81 31.07
C LEU A 61 39.33 19.40 32.02
N THR A 62 38.10 19.84 31.75
CA THR A 62 36.93 19.58 32.60
C THR A 62 36.23 18.26 32.27
N ASN A 63 36.76 17.49 31.31
CA ASN A 63 36.24 16.20 30.88
C ASN A 63 34.73 16.29 30.59
N ASN A 64 34.36 17.16 29.64
CA ASN A 64 32.97 17.32 29.22
C ASN A 64 32.52 16.02 28.53
N ASP A 65 32.04 15.04 29.31
CA ASP A 65 31.59 13.68 28.93
C ASP A 65 30.40 13.68 27.93
N ILE A 66 30.03 14.84 27.39
CA ILE A 66 29.08 15.03 26.31
C ILE A 66 29.43 14.13 25.11
N LYS A 67 30.72 13.92 24.83
CA LYS A 67 31.16 13.12 23.68
C LYS A 67 30.80 11.63 23.81
N ASP A 68 30.90 11.06 25.01
CA ASP A 68 30.57 9.64 25.25
C ASP A 68 29.05 9.44 25.26
N ILE A 69 28.30 10.39 25.84
CA ILE A 69 26.82 10.39 25.81
C ILE A 69 26.28 10.54 24.38
N LEU A 70 26.91 11.38 23.56
CA LEU A 70 26.53 11.57 22.16
C LEU A 70 26.86 10.34 21.32
N THR A 71 28.04 9.73 21.48
CA THR A 71 28.43 8.54 20.73
C THR A 71 27.56 7.33 21.05
N GLU A 72 27.16 7.14 22.32
CA GLU A 72 26.24 6.08 22.73
C GLU A 72 24.84 6.28 22.11
N LYS A 73 24.30 7.51 22.15
CA LYS A 73 23.00 7.83 21.53
C LYS A 73 23.02 7.66 20.01
N ILE A 74 24.10 8.09 19.34
CA ILE A 74 24.23 7.97 17.89
C ILE A 74 24.30 6.49 17.49
N SER A 75 25.11 5.67 18.19
CA SER A 75 25.20 4.22 17.98
C SER A 75 23.85 3.51 18.10
N ASN A 76 23.09 3.82 19.15
CA ASN A 76 21.77 3.21 19.36
C ASN A 76 20.76 3.66 18.29
N THR A 77 20.86 4.90 17.81
CA THR A 77 20.02 5.43 16.72
C THR A 77 20.35 4.77 15.38
N GLU A 78 21.62 4.56 15.06
CA GLU A 78 22.03 3.85 13.83
C GLU A 78 21.59 2.39 13.81
N ARG A 79 21.68 1.69 14.96
CA ARG A 79 21.18 0.32 15.10
C ARG A 79 19.67 0.26 14.90
N LEU A 80 18.92 1.19 15.47
CA LEU A 80 17.46 1.28 15.32
C LEU A 80 17.06 1.65 13.87
N ALA A 81 17.80 2.57 13.25
CA ALA A 81 17.64 2.92 11.84
C ALA A 81 17.91 1.72 10.92
N GLY A 82 18.94 0.91 11.21
CA GLY A 82 19.25 -0.30 10.44
C GLY A 82 18.13 -1.35 10.49
N LEU A 83 17.51 -1.54 11.66
CA LEU A 83 16.39 -2.46 11.83
C LEU A 83 15.13 -1.95 11.11
N THR A 84 14.79 -0.67 11.28
CA THR A 84 13.63 -0.05 10.61
C THR A 84 13.76 -0.06 9.08
N MET A 85 14.95 0.19 8.55
CA MET A 85 15.23 0.13 7.11
C MET A 85 15.03 -1.27 6.51
N LYS A 86 15.36 -2.35 7.25
CA LYS A 86 15.09 -3.72 6.80
C LYS A 86 13.59 -4.01 6.75
N ILE A 87 12.85 -3.55 7.74
CA ILE A 87 11.39 -3.72 7.83
C ILE A 87 10.69 -2.98 6.68
N ILE A 88 11.08 -1.72 6.40
CA ILE A 88 10.51 -0.92 5.31
C ILE A 88 10.70 -1.59 3.94
N LYS A 89 11.90 -2.16 3.70
CA LYS A 89 12.18 -2.91 2.46
C LYS A 89 11.33 -4.17 2.33
N ALA A 90 11.07 -4.89 3.43
CA ALA A 90 10.21 -6.06 3.40
C ALA A 90 8.74 -5.69 3.09
N PHE A 91 8.21 -4.64 3.72
CA PHE A 91 6.86 -4.16 3.47
C PHE A 91 6.65 -3.69 2.02
N THR A 92 7.63 -2.99 1.44
CA THR A 92 7.55 -2.56 0.03
C THR A 92 7.47 -3.75 -0.93
N ILE A 93 8.22 -4.82 -0.68
CA ILE A 93 8.15 -6.05 -1.48
C ILE A 93 6.76 -6.70 -1.36
N ILE A 94 6.21 -6.78 -0.15
CA ILE A 94 4.88 -7.34 0.10
C ILE A 94 3.79 -6.55 -0.63
N ILE A 95 3.86 -5.21 -0.62
CA ILE A 95 2.90 -4.35 -1.32
C ILE A 95 2.95 -4.58 -2.84
N ILE A 96 4.15 -4.72 -3.42
CA ILE A 96 4.29 -5.01 -4.86
C ILE A 96 3.66 -6.36 -5.21
N ILE A 97 3.92 -7.40 -4.40
CA ILE A 97 3.32 -8.73 -4.59
C ILE A 97 1.79 -8.66 -4.51
N PHE A 98 1.25 -7.90 -3.55
CA PHE A 98 -0.19 -7.71 -3.41
C PHE A 98 -0.81 -7.05 -4.65
N ILE A 99 -0.17 -6.01 -5.20
CA ILE A 99 -0.64 -5.34 -6.43
C ILE A 99 -0.63 -6.30 -7.62
N LEU A 100 0.41 -7.13 -7.77
CA LEU A 100 0.48 -8.13 -8.83
C LEU A 100 -0.62 -9.18 -8.70
N ILE A 101 -0.84 -9.72 -7.50
CA ILE A 101 -1.92 -10.69 -7.22
C ILE A 101 -3.29 -10.07 -7.53
N PHE A 102 -3.52 -8.84 -7.10
CA PHE A 102 -4.77 -8.13 -7.38
C PHE A 102 -4.98 -7.89 -8.88
N GLY A 103 -3.93 -7.53 -9.61
CA GLY A 103 -3.97 -7.42 -11.08
C GLY A 103 -4.34 -8.73 -11.76
N VAL A 104 -3.70 -9.83 -11.34
CA VAL A 104 -4.03 -11.18 -11.85
C VAL A 104 -5.47 -11.58 -11.52
N TYR A 105 -5.93 -11.31 -10.30
CA TYR A 105 -7.32 -11.54 -9.90
C TYR A 105 -8.30 -10.78 -10.80
N LYS A 106 -8.00 -9.51 -11.14
CA LYS A 106 -8.79 -8.72 -12.08
C LYS A 106 -8.74 -9.26 -13.51
N ILE A 107 -7.63 -9.82 -13.96
CA ILE A 107 -7.54 -10.47 -15.28
C ILE A 107 -8.42 -11.71 -15.33
N ILE A 108 -8.34 -12.57 -14.31
CA ILE A 108 -9.13 -13.81 -14.22
C ILE A 108 -10.62 -13.47 -14.14
N THR A 109 -11.02 -12.58 -13.22
CA THR A 109 -12.43 -12.21 -13.02
C THR A 109 -13.00 -11.31 -14.11
N GLY A 110 -12.19 -10.45 -14.72
CA GLY A 110 -12.60 -9.61 -15.85
C GLY A 110 -13.04 -10.43 -17.07
N SER A 111 -12.43 -11.60 -17.28
CA SER A 111 -12.83 -12.54 -18.33
C SER A 111 -14.20 -13.19 -18.08
N THR A 112 -14.59 -13.39 -16.82
CA THR A 112 -15.88 -14.00 -16.46
C THR A 112 -17.04 -12.99 -16.47
N TYR A 113 -16.80 -11.72 -16.13
CA TYR A 113 -17.84 -10.68 -16.19
C TYR A 113 -18.14 -10.22 -17.62
N ALA A 114 -17.17 -10.29 -18.52
CA ALA A 114 -17.36 -9.91 -19.93
C ALA A 114 -18.36 -10.82 -20.66
N TRP A 115 -18.54 -12.07 -20.22
CA TRP A 115 -19.48 -13.02 -20.83
C TRP A 115 -20.96 -12.76 -20.45
N PHE A 116 -21.23 -11.92 -19.45
CA PHE A 116 -22.58 -11.62 -18.95
C PHE A 116 -23.15 -10.28 -19.50
N ILE A 117 -22.61 -9.73 -20.59
CA ILE A 117 -23.01 -8.42 -21.14
C ILE A 117 -24.22 -8.51 -22.10
N GLY A 118 -24.72 -9.72 -22.35
CA GLY A 118 -25.83 -10.00 -23.26
C GLY A 118 -25.36 -10.81 -24.45
N ALA A 119 -26.21 -11.70 -24.92
CA ALA A 119 -25.91 -12.58 -26.04
C ALA A 119 -26.91 -12.36 -27.18
N LYS A 120 -26.53 -12.84 -28.36
CA LYS A 120 -27.37 -12.79 -29.54
C LYS A 120 -27.81 -14.21 -29.88
N TYR A 121 -29.08 -14.35 -30.21
CA TYR A 121 -29.62 -15.59 -30.75
C TYR A 121 -30.21 -15.37 -32.13
N ASP A 122 -29.98 -16.34 -33.00
CA ASP A 122 -30.64 -16.49 -34.28
C ASP A 122 -31.85 -17.41 -34.09
N LEU A 123 -33.05 -16.84 -34.23
CA LEU A 123 -34.33 -17.55 -34.19
C LEU A 123 -34.84 -17.75 -35.62
N LYS A 124 -35.04 -19.01 -36.00
CA LYS A 124 -35.61 -19.39 -37.29
C LYS A 124 -36.83 -20.25 -37.07
N CYS A 125 -37.97 -19.84 -37.63
CA CYS A 125 -39.17 -20.65 -37.62
C CYS A 125 -39.78 -20.78 -39.01
N THR A 126 -40.46 -21.90 -39.26
CA THR A 126 -41.15 -22.17 -40.53
C THR A 126 -42.59 -22.61 -40.26
N LEU A 127 -43.55 -22.01 -40.96
CA LEU A 127 -44.97 -22.36 -40.89
C LEU A 127 -45.64 -22.09 -42.24
N ASP A 128 -46.36 -23.06 -42.80
CA ASP A 128 -47.07 -22.94 -44.09
C ASP A 128 -46.18 -22.37 -45.22
N ASP A 129 -44.98 -22.95 -45.42
CA ASP A 129 -43.96 -22.52 -46.39
C ASP A 129 -43.44 -21.07 -46.20
N LYS A 130 -43.77 -20.42 -45.08
CA LYS A 130 -43.24 -19.11 -44.70
C LYS A 130 -42.13 -19.25 -43.67
N GLU A 131 -41.05 -18.50 -43.89
CA GLU A 131 -39.92 -18.42 -42.97
C GLU A 131 -39.99 -17.14 -42.12
N TYR A 132 -39.65 -17.26 -40.85
CA TYR A 132 -39.57 -16.19 -39.86
C TYR A 132 -38.16 -16.20 -39.28
N HIS A 133 -37.37 -15.15 -39.52
CA HIS A 133 -35.97 -15.10 -39.12
C HIS A 133 -35.67 -13.82 -38.35
N TYR A 134 -35.26 -13.97 -37.09
CA TYR A 134 -35.01 -12.86 -36.17
C TYR A 134 -33.67 -13.04 -35.47
N ILE A 135 -32.92 -11.94 -35.38
CA ILE A 135 -31.79 -11.83 -34.45
C ILE A 135 -32.30 -11.17 -33.17
N ILE A 136 -32.15 -11.87 -32.06
CA ILE A 136 -32.61 -11.45 -30.74
C ILE A 136 -31.37 -11.09 -29.92
N GLU A 137 -31.25 -9.82 -29.53
CA GLU A 137 -30.24 -9.38 -28.57
C GLU A 137 -30.91 -9.23 -27.21
N TYR A 138 -30.43 -9.96 -26.22
CA TYR A 138 -30.97 -9.92 -24.86
C TYR A 138 -29.84 -9.68 -23.84
N GLY A 139 -30.16 -9.10 -22.70
CA GLY A 139 -29.19 -8.86 -21.64
C GLY A 139 -29.75 -8.05 -20.49
N ASP A 140 -28.95 -7.87 -19.45
CA ASP A 140 -29.34 -7.02 -18.32
C ASP A 140 -29.14 -5.53 -18.68
N ASP A 141 -30.13 -4.70 -18.37
CA ASP A 141 -30.04 -3.24 -18.44
C ASP A 141 -29.45 -2.65 -17.15
N ASN A 142 -29.39 -3.43 -16.07
CA ASN A 142 -29.02 -2.98 -14.73
C ASN A 142 -27.78 -3.72 -14.19
N ILE A 143 -26.62 -3.44 -14.78
CA ILE A 143 -25.36 -3.48 -14.01
C ILE A 143 -25.22 -2.17 -13.22
N GLN A 144 -26.26 -1.80 -12.49
CA GLN A 144 -26.24 -0.80 -11.44
C GLN A 144 -26.78 -1.49 -10.19
N GLU A 145 -25.86 -2.21 -9.55
CA GLU A 145 -25.80 -2.46 -8.10
C GLU A 145 -27.14 -2.76 -7.40
N LYS A 146 -27.64 -4.00 -7.54
CA LYS A 146 -28.55 -4.56 -6.53
C LYS A 146 -27.73 -5.20 -5.41
N GLN A 147 -27.41 -4.42 -4.38
CA GLN A 147 -27.14 -4.92 -3.03
C GLN A 147 -28.43 -5.52 -2.43
N ASN A 148 -28.99 -6.55 -3.06
CA ASN A 148 -30.11 -7.30 -2.48
C ASN A 148 -29.88 -8.80 -2.72
N PRO A 149 -29.41 -9.54 -1.69
CA PRO A 149 -29.02 -10.94 -1.81
C PRO A 149 -30.20 -11.94 -1.90
N TYR A 150 -31.45 -11.46 -2.03
CA TYR A 150 -32.65 -12.33 -2.07
C TYR A 150 -33.50 -12.17 -3.34
N ILE A 151 -32.95 -11.62 -4.42
CA ILE A 151 -33.70 -11.49 -5.69
C ILE A 151 -33.57 -12.79 -6.47
N GLU A 152 -34.73 -13.40 -6.76
CA GLU A 152 -35.01 -14.56 -7.62
C GLU A 152 -33.82 -15.22 -8.35
N ILE A 153 -33.66 -16.52 -8.12
CA ILE A 153 -32.52 -17.38 -8.48
C ILE A 153 -32.32 -17.54 -10.01
N TYR A 154 -33.19 -16.95 -10.83
CA TYR A 154 -33.06 -16.92 -12.29
C TYR A 154 -33.12 -15.47 -12.79
N PRO A 155 -32.01 -14.91 -13.31
CA PRO A 155 -32.07 -13.58 -13.91
C PRO A 155 -32.94 -13.63 -15.16
N LYS A 156 -34.13 -13.00 -15.11
CA LYS A 156 -34.93 -12.77 -16.32
C LYS A 156 -34.25 -11.72 -17.19
N TYR A 157 -33.79 -12.10 -18.37
CA TYR A 157 -33.13 -11.18 -19.27
C TYR A 157 -34.11 -10.48 -20.20
N LYS A 158 -33.96 -9.16 -20.36
CA LYS A 158 -34.80 -8.37 -21.25
C LYS A 158 -34.31 -8.47 -22.69
N ILE A 159 -35.25 -8.45 -23.63
CA ILE A 159 -34.96 -8.28 -25.05
C ILE A 159 -34.58 -6.81 -25.27
N LYS A 160 -33.32 -6.57 -25.67
CA LYS A 160 -32.80 -5.24 -26.02
C LYS A 160 -33.13 -4.88 -27.46
N LYS A 161 -33.05 -5.86 -28.35
CA LYS A 161 -33.30 -5.67 -29.78
C LYS A 161 -33.87 -6.95 -30.40
N LEU A 162 -34.86 -6.77 -31.27
CA LEU A 162 -35.47 -7.83 -32.06
C LEU A 162 -35.42 -7.40 -33.53
N GLU A 163 -34.49 -7.97 -34.30
CA GLU A 163 -34.20 -7.55 -35.68
C GLU A 163 -34.63 -8.62 -36.68
N ARG A 164 -35.71 -8.34 -37.41
CA ARG A 164 -36.19 -9.19 -38.52
C ARG A 164 -35.20 -9.16 -39.67
N GLN A 165 -34.80 -10.33 -40.15
CA GLN A 165 -33.89 -10.46 -41.29
C GLN A 165 -34.65 -10.30 -42.62
N ASN A 166 -33.96 -9.78 -43.65
CA ASN A 166 -34.55 -9.41 -44.93
C ASN A 166 -35.26 -10.60 -45.60
N ASP A 167 -36.42 -10.33 -46.19
CA ASP A 167 -37.33 -11.28 -46.87
C ASP A 167 -38.07 -12.29 -45.97
N SER A 168 -37.86 -12.27 -44.66
CA SER A 168 -38.62 -13.11 -43.71
C SER A 168 -39.99 -12.51 -43.35
N SER A 169 -40.92 -13.40 -43.02
CA SER A 169 -42.29 -13.08 -42.63
C SER A 169 -42.36 -12.35 -41.28
N TYR A 170 -43.38 -11.52 -41.11
CA TYR A 170 -43.58 -10.76 -39.87
C TYR A 170 -44.23 -11.63 -38.79
N LEU A 171 -43.48 -11.91 -37.71
CA LEU A 171 -43.95 -12.72 -36.60
C LEU A 171 -45.11 -12.04 -35.85
N GLY A 172 -45.13 -10.70 -35.84
CA GLY A 172 -46.22 -9.91 -35.27
C GLY A 172 -47.60 -10.11 -35.94
N GLY A 173 -47.64 -10.76 -37.12
CA GLY A 173 -48.89 -11.18 -37.76
C GLY A 173 -49.48 -12.47 -37.19
N LEU A 174 -48.70 -13.21 -36.41
CA LEU A 174 -49.09 -14.48 -35.78
C LEU A 174 -49.29 -14.33 -34.27
N ILE A 175 -48.36 -13.61 -33.63
CA ILE A 175 -48.28 -13.44 -32.17
C ILE A 175 -48.06 -11.96 -31.87
N ASP A 176 -48.68 -11.42 -30.83
CA ASP A 176 -48.42 -10.04 -30.39
C ASP A 176 -47.07 -9.95 -29.66
N ILE A 177 -46.00 -9.82 -30.43
CA ILE A 177 -44.62 -9.78 -29.95
C ILE A 177 -44.33 -8.62 -28.99
N SER A 178 -45.16 -7.57 -28.97
CA SER A 178 -44.98 -6.42 -28.08
C SER A 178 -45.25 -6.71 -26.60
N LYS A 179 -45.94 -7.83 -26.31
CA LYS A 179 -46.27 -8.27 -24.94
C LYS A 179 -45.09 -8.88 -24.20
N TYR A 180 -44.04 -9.28 -24.91
CA TYR A 180 -42.95 -10.05 -24.34
C TYR A 180 -41.71 -9.18 -24.16
N ILE A 181 -41.45 -8.82 -22.91
CA ILE A 181 -40.31 -7.98 -22.51
C ILE A 181 -39.08 -8.85 -22.23
N TYR A 182 -39.29 -10.08 -21.75
CA TYR A 182 -38.24 -11.01 -21.35
C TYR A 182 -38.01 -12.09 -22.40
N PHE A 183 -36.75 -12.49 -22.55
CA PHE A 183 -36.30 -13.46 -23.56
C PHE A 183 -37.00 -14.81 -23.41
N ASP A 184 -37.01 -15.39 -22.20
CA ASP A 184 -37.59 -16.72 -21.96
C ASP A 184 -39.10 -16.73 -22.26
N ASP A 185 -39.82 -15.71 -21.77
CA ASP A 185 -41.26 -15.56 -21.98
C ASP A 185 -41.59 -15.42 -23.49
N PHE A 186 -40.73 -14.74 -24.26
CA PHE A 186 -40.88 -14.59 -25.72
C PHE A 186 -40.64 -15.92 -26.44
N ILE A 187 -39.55 -16.62 -26.14
CA ILE A 187 -39.20 -17.88 -26.80
C ILE A 187 -40.27 -18.94 -26.51
N GLU A 188 -40.74 -19.04 -25.27
CA GLU A 188 -41.80 -19.97 -24.89
C GLU A 188 -43.08 -19.72 -25.70
N ALA A 189 -43.50 -18.46 -25.85
CA ALA A 189 -44.68 -18.12 -26.63
C ALA A 189 -44.53 -18.41 -28.13
N VAL A 190 -43.37 -18.12 -28.71
CA VAL A 190 -43.10 -18.38 -30.13
C VAL A 190 -43.06 -19.88 -30.40
N PHE A 191 -42.27 -20.64 -29.64
CA PHE A 191 -42.18 -22.09 -29.82
C PHE A 191 -43.55 -22.75 -29.60
N GLY A 192 -44.27 -22.38 -28.55
CA GLY A 192 -45.61 -22.91 -28.28
C GLY A 192 -46.60 -22.65 -29.41
N TYR A 193 -46.56 -21.46 -30.02
CA TYR A 193 -47.43 -21.16 -31.16
C TYR A 193 -47.08 -22.01 -32.39
N PHE A 194 -45.80 -22.11 -32.75
CA PHE A 194 -45.40 -22.86 -33.95
C PHE A 194 -45.66 -24.35 -33.77
N GLU A 195 -45.35 -24.93 -32.60
CA GLU A 195 -45.62 -26.34 -32.31
C GLU A 195 -47.12 -26.67 -32.41
N GLN A 196 -47.99 -25.80 -31.89
CA GLN A 196 -49.45 -25.99 -31.95
C GLN A 196 -50.02 -25.87 -33.37
N ASN A 197 -49.32 -25.22 -34.29
CA ASN A 197 -49.76 -24.99 -35.67
C ASN A 197 -48.96 -25.81 -36.70
N ASN A 198 -48.30 -26.89 -36.30
CA ASN A 198 -47.46 -27.74 -37.17
C ASN A 198 -46.29 -26.99 -37.84
N GLY A 199 -45.81 -25.92 -37.23
CA GLY A 199 -44.58 -25.24 -37.59
C GLY A 199 -43.36 -25.82 -36.89
N THR A 200 -42.18 -25.40 -37.33
CA THR A 200 -40.90 -25.74 -36.71
C THR A 200 -40.17 -24.47 -36.28
N CYS A 201 -39.38 -24.55 -35.22
CA CYS A 201 -38.50 -23.47 -34.79
C CYS A 201 -37.15 -24.00 -34.32
N ASP A 202 -36.10 -23.22 -34.54
CA ASP A 202 -34.74 -23.43 -34.07
C ASP A 202 -34.18 -22.13 -33.47
N LEU A 203 -33.34 -22.27 -32.44
CA LEU A 203 -32.71 -21.17 -31.73
C LEU A 203 -31.23 -21.48 -31.51
N SER A 204 -30.37 -20.66 -32.10
CA SER A 204 -28.91 -20.86 -32.05
C SER A 204 -28.18 -19.60 -31.60
N GLY A 205 -27.18 -19.75 -30.71
CA GLY A 205 -26.39 -18.62 -30.22
C GLY A 205 -25.37 -18.16 -31.26
N ILE A 206 -25.20 -16.84 -31.43
CA ILE A 206 -24.27 -16.21 -32.39
C ILE A 206 -23.38 -15.14 -31.75
#